data_AF-A8N1S8-F1
#
_entry.id   AF-A8N1S8-F1
#
_cell.length_a   1.000
_cell.length_b   1.000
_cell.length_c   1.000
_cell.angle_alpha   90.00
_cell.angle_beta   90.00
_cell.angle_gamma   90.00
#
_symmetry.space_group_name_H-M   'P 1'
#
loop_
_entity.id
_entity.type
_entity.pdbx_description
1 polymer ?
#
loop_
_entity_poly.entity_id
_entity_poly.type
_entity_poly.pdbx_seq_one_letter_code
_entity_poly.pdbx_strand_id
1 'polypeptide(L)'
;MNTSTRHAPLPNPGGLHKLQSALVAVSLSDGEAMAAIVEDKEYHLDVVVFQVENVLFKVPKYPFTDSGGVFGTLFSLPTPADSGCGEAEGSSNANPIRLDQTKVDDFRAFLKVLIPKSVPAKYDLSLAEWTSVLALSTKWDFDDMRNFAIESMSPILKEKHVWKVVLGQQYHVRSWLKEGCMHLVTRWSGPSKDEAAQLGLEITVTIYLIREKMLRCRGVYDVAKAVEDEFATELGAEGPSTS
;
A
#
# COMPACT_ATOMS: atom_id res chain seq x y z
N MET A 1 2.45 77.30 32.70
CA MET A 1 1.00 77.16 32.44
C MET A 1 0.33 76.68 33.72
N ASN A 2 -0.84 77.28 33.98
CA ASN A 2 -1.79 77.09 35.09
C ASN A 2 -1.70 75.83 35.97
N THR A 3 -1.51 76.10 37.26
CA THR A 3 -2.45 75.91 38.39
C THR A 3 -3.43 74.72 38.47
N SER A 4 -3.58 74.29 39.73
CA SER A 4 -4.81 73.87 40.42
C SER A 4 -5.05 72.36 40.53
N THR A 5 -4.68 71.70 41.64
CA THR A 5 -5.20 71.78 43.04
C THR A 5 -6.43 70.90 43.25
N ARG A 6 -6.26 69.88 44.13
CA ARG A 6 -7.17 69.26 45.16
C ARG A 6 -8.63 68.96 44.75
N HIS A 7 -9.33 67.95 45.24
CA HIS A 7 -9.47 67.40 46.59
C HIS A 7 -10.37 66.14 46.49
N ALA A 8 -10.17 65.14 47.34
CA ALA A 8 -11.11 64.05 47.62
C ALA A 8 -12.43 64.59 48.24
N PRO A 9 -13.56 63.83 48.31
CA PRO A 9 -13.72 62.77 49.32
C PRO A 9 -14.68 61.60 48.97
N LEU A 10 -14.65 60.54 49.80
CA LEU A 10 -15.65 59.47 49.91
C LEU A 10 -17.01 59.99 50.42
N PRO A 11 -18.10 59.25 50.18
CA PRO A 11 -18.82 58.72 51.36
C PRO A 11 -19.41 57.30 51.16
N ASN A 12 -19.39 56.54 52.27
CA ASN A 12 -20.37 55.51 52.64
C ASN A 12 -21.52 56.22 53.42
N PRO A 13 -22.55 55.61 54.05
CA PRO A 13 -23.20 54.30 53.94
C PRO A 13 -24.76 54.39 53.98
N GLY A 14 -25.47 53.26 53.90
CA GLY A 14 -26.87 53.11 54.34
C GLY A 14 -27.29 51.65 54.09
N GLY A 15 -27.38 50.77 55.09
CA GLY A 15 -28.44 50.74 56.12
C GLY A 15 -29.70 50.15 55.46
N LEU A 16 -30.31 49.04 55.87
CA LEU A 16 -30.54 48.47 57.20
C LEU A 16 -31.35 47.15 57.04
N HIS A 17 -31.29 46.28 58.06
CA HIS A 17 -32.25 45.21 58.45
C HIS A 17 -32.41 43.97 57.53
N LYS A 18 -31.89 42.80 57.94
CA LYS A 18 -32.52 41.75 58.79
C LYS A 18 -33.80 41.15 58.19
N LEU A 19 -33.77 39.82 57.97
CA LEU A 19 -34.79 38.78 58.22
C LEU A 19 -34.39 37.53 57.38
N GLN A 20 -33.79 36.48 57.94
CA GLN A 20 -34.38 35.35 58.70
C GLN A 20 -34.74 34.14 57.80
N SER A 21 -34.30 32.96 58.26
CA SER A 21 -34.37 31.61 57.68
C SER A 21 -35.68 31.21 56.99
N ALA A 22 -35.58 30.36 55.96
CA ALA A 22 -36.36 29.12 55.86
C ALA A 22 -35.87 28.18 54.74
N LEU A 23 -35.84 26.90 55.10
CA LEU A 23 -35.52 25.66 54.38
C LEU A 23 -36.56 25.31 53.30
N VAL A 24 -36.14 24.94 52.08
CA VAL A 24 -36.89 24.01 51.21
C VAL A 24 -35.89 23.15 50.42
N ALA A 25 -35.96 21.84 50.64
CA ALA A 25 -35.29 20.82 49.84
C ALA A 25 -35.97 20.73 48.46
N VAL A 26 -35.18 20.77 47.38
CA VAL A 26 -35.62 20.33 46.05
C VAL A 26 -34.86 19.05 45.73
N SER A 27 -35.62 17.96 45.70
CA SER A 27 -35.20 16.65 45.22
C SER A 27 -34.75 16.76 43.77
N LEU A 28 -33.49 16.43 43.49
CA LEU A 28 -33.00 16.20 42.14
C LEU A 28 -33.35 14.76 41.76
N SER A 29 -34.51 14.59 41.13
CA SER A 29 -34.80 13.43 40.30
C SER A 29 -34.77 13.89 38.85
N ASP A 30 -33.62 13.79 38.21
CA ASP A 30 -33.56 13.68 36.76
C ASP A 30 -32.68 12.48 36.45
N GLY A 31 -33.34 11.40 36.05
CA GLY A 31 -32.67 10.32 35.35
C GLY A 31 -32.23 10.89 34.01
N GLU A 32 -30.94 11.21 33.89
CA GLU A 32 -30.31 11.38 32.60
C GLU A 32 -30.48 10.05 31.86
N ALA A 33 -31.41 10.04 30.90
CA ALA A 33 -31.43 9.03 29.87
C ALA A 33 -30.04 9.06 29.21
N MET A 34 -29.20 8.08 29.55
CA MET A 34 -27.91 7.86 28.90
C MET A 34 -28.19 7.78 27.39
N ALA A 35 -27.83 8.85 26.68
CA ALA A 35 -27.90 8.86 25.22
C ALA A 35 -27.14 7.63 24.74
N ALA A 36 -27.80 6.78 23.96
CA ALA A 36 -27.20 5.56 23.45
C ALA A 36 -25.93 5.94 22.67
N ILE A 37 -24.81 5.30 23.01
CA ILE A 37 -23.56 5.46 22.28
C ILE A 37 -23.82 4.93 20.87
N VAL A 38 -23.74 5.80 19.87
CA VAL A 38 -23.90 5.43 18.45
C VAL A 38 -22.52 5.34 17.84
N GLU A 39 -22.24 4.22 17.19
CA GLU A 39 -21.00 4.03 16.43
C GLU A 39 -21.00 4.90 15.18
N ASP A 40 -19.86 5.54 14.90
CA ASP A 40 -19.70 6.36 13.71
C ASP A 40 -19.63 5.49 12.45
N LYS A 41 -20.35 5.87 11.39
CA LYS A 41 -20.44 5.04 10.19
C LYS A 41 -19.18 5.05 9.32
N GLU A 42 -18.32 6.06 9.47
CA GLU A 42 -17.15 6.27 8.63
C GLU A 42 -15.86 5.83 9.34
N TYR A 43 -15.76 6.08 10.65
CA TYR A 43 -14.54 5.84 11.44
C TYR A 43 -14.66 4.72 12.48
N HIS A 44 -15.81 4.04 12.59
CA HIS A 44 -15.88 2.76 13.29
C HIS A 44 -15.40 1.63 12.35
N LEU A 45 -14.09 1.48 12.28
CA LEU A 45 -13.44 0.60 11.31
C LEU A 45 -13.41 -0.86 11.75
N ASP A 46 -13.77 -1.75 10.84
CA ASP A 46 -13.52 -3.18 10.98
C ASP A 46 -12.02 -3.50 10.90
N VAL A 47 -11.60 -4.48 11.70
CA VAL A 47 -10.23 -4.98 11.73
C VAL A 47 -10.18 -6.43 11.28
N VAL A 48 -9.06 -6.80 10.67
CA VAL A 48 -8.75 -8.16 10.25
C VAL A 48 -7.40 -8.58 10.81
N VAL A 49 -7.29 -9.85 11.19
CA VAL A 49 -6.05 -10.45 11.70
C VAL A 49 -5.48 -11.40 10.65
N PHE A 50 -4.28 -11.09 10.17
CA PHE A 50 -3.48 -11.97 9.32
C PHE A 50 -2.38 -12.65 10.13
N GLN A 51 -2.09 -13.91 9.80
CA GLN A 51 -0.93 -14.63 10.28
C GLN A 51 0.04 -14.85 9.11
N VAL A 52 1.25 -14.34 9.26
CA VAL A 52 2.36 -14.56 8.32
C VAL A 52 3.49 -15.19 9.10
N GLU A 53 3.89 -16.41 8.71
CA GLU A 53 4.78 -17.25 9.51
C GLU A 53 4.28 -17.34 10.98
N ASN A 54 5.08 -16.89 11.93
CA ASN A 54 4.75 -16.89 13.36
C ASN A 54 4.34 -15.50 13.89
N VAL A 55 3.99 -14.55 13.00
CA VAL A 55 3.67 -13.16 13.35
C VAL A 55 2.23 -12.84 12.99
N LEU A 56 1.51 -12.25 13.95
CA LEU A 56 0.16 -11.73 13.76
C LEU A 56 0.19 -10.25 13.37
N PHE A 57 -0.62 -9.90 12.38
CA PHE A 57 -0.82 -8.54 11.90
C PHE A 57 -2.29 -8.19 12.04
N LYS A 58 -2.61 -7.23 12.90
CA LYS A 58 -3.97 -6.70 13.06
C LYS A 58 -4.05 -5.34 12.38
N VAL A 59 -4.87 -5.24 11.34
CA VAL A 59 -4.95 -4.07 10.46
C VAL A 59 -6.41 -3.75 10.10
N PRO A 60 -6.73 -2.50 9.71
CA PRO A 60 -8.04 -2.15 9.16
C PRO A 60 -8.40 -3.02 7.95
N LYS A 61 -9.66 -3.45 7.85
CA LYS A 61 -10.16 -4.34 6.78
C LYS A 61 -10.45 -3.59 5.48
N TYR A 62 -10.93 -2.35 5.56
CA TYR A 62 -11.38 -1.58 4.39
C TYR A 62 -10.36 -1.49 3.23
N PRO A 63 -9.04 -1.28 3.44
CA PRO A 63 -8.09 -1.15 2.33
C PRO A 63 -7.94 -2.45 1.52
N PHE A 64 -8.31 -3.59 2.12
CA PHE A 64 -8.28 -4.89 1.46
C PHE A 64 -9.57 -5.18 0.71
N THR A 65 -10.71 -4.64 1.18
CA THR A 65 -12.01 -4.79 0.52
C THR A 65 -12.12 -3.89 -0.70
N ASP A 66 -11.64 -2.65 -0.61
CA ASP A 66 -11.75 -1.64 -1.67
C ASP A 66 -10.98 -2.00 -2.94
N SER A 67 -9.96 -2.86 -2.80
CA SER A 67 -9.14 -3.32 -3.92
C SER A 67 -9.85 -4.25 -4.91
N GLY A 68 -11.04 -4.78 -4.58
CA GLY A 68 -11.81 -5.67 -5.47
C GLY A 68 -11.15 -7.02 -5.79
N GLY A 69 -9.93 -7.25 -5.33
CA GLY A 69 -9.13 -8.44 -5.65
C GLY A 69 -9.46 -9.66 -4.79
N VAL A 70 -8.43 -10.48 -4.57
CA VAL A 70 -8.53 -11.76 -3.85
C VAL A 70 -9.18 -11.60 -2.48
N PHE A 71 -8.85 -10.53 -1.75
CA PHE A 71 -9.42 -10.28 -0.42
C PHE A 71 -10.87 -9.79 -0.46
N GLY A 72 -11.26 -8.99 -1.46
CA GLY A 72 -12.65 -8.60 -1.65
C GLY A 72 -13.55 -9.82 -1.84
N THR A 73 -13.10 -10.78 -2.66
CA THR A 73 -13.77 -12.06 -2.83
C THR A 73 -13.78 -12.86 -1.53
N LEU A 74 -12.62 -13.03 -0.88
CA LEU A 74 -12.48 -13.78 0.37
C LEU A 74 -13.46 -13.29 1.45
N PHE A 75 -13.58 -11.97 1.62
CA PHE A 75 -14.45 -11.37 2.62
C PHE A 75 -15.93 -11.39 2.25
N SER A 76 -16.26 -11.65 0.98
CA SER A 76 -17.64 -11.76 0.51
C SER A 76 -18.17 -13.20 0.57
N LEU A 77 -17.31 -14.18 0.82
CA LEU A 77 -17.72 -15.58 0.94
C LEU A 77 -18.51 -15.81 2.24
N PRO A 78 -19.55 -16.67 2.22
CA PRO A 78 -20.28 -17.04 3.42
C PRO A 78 -19.34 -17.60 4.49
N THR A 79 -19.41 -17.04 5.69
CA THR A 79 -18.55 -17.46 6.79
C THR A 79 -19.22 -18.55 7.62
N PRO A 80 -18.43 -19.36 8.35
CA PRO A 80 -19.00 -20.32 9.30
C PRO A 80 -19.87 -19.66 10.37
N ALA A 81 -19.64 -18.38 10.68
CA ALA A 81 -20.47 -17.58 11.57
C ALA A 81 -21.90 -17.42 11.03
N ASP A 82 -22.06 -17.23 9.71
CA ASP A 82 -23.37 -17.15 9.04
C ASP A 82 -24.13 -18.49 9.08
N SER A 83 -23.39 -19.58 9.25
CA SER A 83 -23.91 -20.95 9.37
C SER A 83 -24.11 -21.40 10.81
N GLY A 84 -23.78 -20.56 11.80
CA GLY A 84 -23.78 -20.92 13.23
C GLY A 84 -22.68 -21.91 13.65
N CYS A 85 -21.67 -22.12 12.78
CA CYS A 85 -20.64 -23.16 12.88
C CYS A 85 -19.25 -22.55 13.10
N GLY A 86 -19.04 -21.76 14.16
CA GLY A 86 -17.72 -21.23 14.54
C GLY A 86 -17.43 -19.79 14.09
N GLU A 87 -16.23 -19.30 14.39
CA GLU A 87 -15.79 -17.92 14.11
C GLU A 87 -15.36 -17.75 12.64
N ALA A 88 -15.63 -16.57 12.07
CA ALA A 88 -15.13 -16.20 10.74
C ALA A 88 -13.60 -16.11 10.72
N GLU A 89 -12.97 -16.50 9.62
CA GLU A 89 -11.51 -16.41 9.47
C GLU A 89 -11.07 -14.94 9.47
N GLY A 90 -10.01 -14.62 10.24
CA GLY A 90 -9.48 -13.27 10.41
C GLY A 90 -10.20 -12.43 11.46
N SER A 91 -11.23 -12.96 12.13
CA SER A 91 -12.02 -12.22 13.14
C SER A 91 -11.31 -12.09 14.50
N SER A 92 -10.39 -13.01 14.81
CA SER A 92 -9.72 -13.06 16.11
C SER A 92 -8.26 -13.51 16.00
N ASN A 93 -7.48 -13.27 17.06
CA ASN A 93 -6.10 -13.76 17.14
C ASN A 93 -6.03 -15.31 17.19
N ALA A 94 -7.13 -15.97 17.60
CA ALA A 94 -7.23 -17.43 17.65
C ALA A 94 -7.57 -18.03 16.28
N ASN A 95 -8.21 -17.25 15.40
CA ASN A 95 -8.58 -17.65 14.05
C ASN A 95 -8.14 -16.62 13.00
N PRO A 96 -6.82 -16.41 12.78
CA PRO A 96 -6.31 -15.45 11.81
C PRO A 96 -6.36 -16.00 10.38
N ILE A 97 -6.39 -15.12 9.37
CA ILE A 97 -6.19 -15.51 7.95
C ILE A 97 -4.72 -15.84 7.74
N ARG A 98 -4.41 -17.09 7.39
CA ARG A 98 -3.04 -17.56 7.22
C ARG A 98 -2.51 -17.31 5.81
N LEU A 99 -1.33 -16.69 5.72
CA LEU A 99 -0.63 -16.42 4.47
C LEU A 99 0.63 -17.29 4.38
N ASP A 100 0.45 -18.59 4.15
CA ASP A 100 1.51 -19.62 4.25
C ASP A 100 2.64 -19.49 3.22
N GLN A 101 2.45 -18.67 2.18
CA GLN A 101 3.42 -18.45 1.10
C GLN A 101 3.93 -17.00 1.05
N THR A 102 3.92 -16.31 2.19
CA THR A 102 4.38 -14.93 2.30
C THR A 102 5.35 -14.82 3.46
N LYS A 103 6.46 -14.10 3.29
CA LYS A 103 7.38 -13.81 4.39
C LYS A 103 6.91 -12.60 5.18
N VAL A 104 7.28 -12.56 6.44
CA VAL A 104 6.96 -11.45 7.35
C VAL A 104 7.46 -10.10 6.81
N ASP A 105 8.67 -10.07 6.26
CA ASP A 105 9.25 -8.83 5.71
C ASP A 105 8.53 -8.37 4.44
N ASP A 106 8.11 -9.30 3.59
CA ASP A 106 7.37 -9.00 2.37
C ASP A 106 6.02 -8.39 2.70
N PHE A 107 5.29 -9.01 3.63
CA PHE A 107 3.99 -8.49 4.07
C PHE A 107 4.12 -7.14 4.77
N ARG A 108 5.18 -6.95 5.57
CA ARG A 108 5.45 -5.65 6.20
C ARG A 108 5.71 -4.57 5.16
N ALA A 109 6.48 -4.87 4.11
CA ALA A 109 6.71 -3.93 3.02
C ALA A 109 5.41 -3.54 2.30
N PHE A 110 4.56 -4.53 2.01
CA PHE A 110 3.22 -4.30 1.45
C PHE A 110 2.36 -3.38 2.34
N LEU A 111 2.31 -3.64 3.65
CA LEU A 111 1.56 -2.81 4.60
C LEU A 111 2.10 -1.38 4.72
N LYS A 112 3.40 -1.14 4.55
CA LYS A 112 3.96 0.23 4.55
C LYS A 112 3.36 1.10 3.45
N VAL A 113 3.00 0.48 2.31
CA VAL A 113 2.38 1.17 1.17
C VAL A 113 0.87 1.24 1.34
N LEU A 114 0.22 0.13 1.73
CA LEU A 114 -1.24 0.09 1.87
C LEU A 114 -1.76 0.95 3.02
N ILE A 115 -1.02 1.01 4.13
CA ILE A 115 -1.46 1.64 5.38
C ILE A 115 -0.30 2.51 5.92
N PRO A 116 -0.04 3.67 5.27
CA PRO A 116 1.05 4.55 5.65
C PRO A 116 0.86 5.10 7.07
N LYS A 117 1.92 5.08 7.86
CA LYS A 117 1.90 5.51 9.27
C LYS A 117 2.26 6.98 9.49
N SER A 118 2.51 7.75 8.42
CA SER A 118 2.89 9.16 8.49
C SER A 118 2.05 10.01 7.55
N VAL A 119 1.81 11.27 7.93
CA VAL A 119 1.17 12.28 7.09
C VAL A 119 2.13 13.48 6.94
N PRO A 120 2.55 13.86 5.71
CA PRO A 120 2.27 13.18 4.45
C PRO A 120 2.89 11.78 4.42
N ALA A 121 2.31 10.88 3.62
CA ALA A 121 2.86 9.55 3.40
C ALA A 121 4.26 9.70 2.78
N LYS A 122 5.26 9.02 3.36
CA LYS A 122 6.62 8.97 2.86
C LYS A 122 7.01 7.52 2.66
N TYR A 123 7.32 7.16 1.43
CA TYR A 123 7.70 5.81 1.05
C TYR A 123 9.21 5.71 0.91
N ASP A 124 9.88 5.42 2.02
CA ASP A 124 11.32 5.11 2.06
C ASP A 124 11.49 3.59 2.08
N LEU A 125 11.32 2.98 0.91
CA LEU A 125 11.44 1.53 0.71
C LEU A 125 12.67 1.25 -0.16
N SER A 126 13.41 0.22 0.23
CA SER A 126 14.49 -0.35 -0.56
C SER A 126 13.97 -1.05 -1.83
N LEU A 127 14.85 -1.33 -2.79
CA LEU A 127 14.47 -2.09 -3.99
C LEU A 127 13.91 -3.48 -3.65
N ALA A 128 14.45 -4.13 -2.61
CA ALA A 128 13.95 -5.42 -2.15
C ALA A 128 12.52 -5.31 -1.63
N GLU A 129 12.24 -4.31 -0.78
CA GLU A 129 10.90 -4.06 -0.26
C GLU A 129 9.91 -3.70 -1.37
N TRP A 130 10.31 -2.86 -2.34
CA TRP A 130 9.48 -2.57 -3.50
C TRP A 130 9.20 -3.81 -4.35
N THR A 131 10.17 -4.72 -4.47
CA THR A 131 9.97 -6.01 -5.14
C THR A 131 8.93 -6.85 -4.39
N SER A 132 8.97 -6.86 -3.06
CA SER A 132 7.95 -7.52 -2.24
C SER A 132 6.57 -6.90 -2.41
N VAL A 133 6.48 -5.56 -2.46
CA VAL A 133 5.22 -4.85 -2.73
C VAL A 133 4.67 -5.25 -4.10
N LEU A 134 5.50 -5.19 -5.15
CA LEU A 134 5.12 -5.58 -6.51
C LEU A 134 4.66 -7.03 -6.60
N ALA A 135 5.35 -7.94 -5.91
CA ALA A 135 5.02 -9.36 -5.89
C ALA A 135 3.66 -9.62 -5.25
N LEU A 136 3.43 -9.04 -4.07
CA LEU A 136 2.19 -9.24 -3.32
C LEU A 136 1.01 -8.51 -3.95
N SER A 137 1.22 -7.30 -4.49
CA SER A 137 0.16 -6.58 -5.20
C SER A 137 -0.25 -7.31 -6.48
N THR A 138 0.70 -7.94 -7.19
CA THR A 138 0.39 -8.79 -8.35
C THR A 138 -0.30 -10.09 -7.92
N LYS A 139 0.11 -10.70 -6.80
CA LYS A 139 -0.47 -11.96 -6.29
C LYS A 139 -1.92 -11.81 -5.82
N TRP A 140 -2.27 -10.64 -5.29
CA TRP A 140 -3.57 -10.40 -4.65
C TRP A 140 -4.48 -9.47 -5.45
N ASP A 141 -4.11 -9.15 -6.68
CA ASP A 141 -4.84 -8.28 -7.61
C ASP A 141 -5.09 -6.86 -7.05
N PHE A 142 -4.03 -6.23 -6.51
CA PHE A 142 -4.03 -4.82 -6.13
C PHE A 142 -3.41 -3.99 -7.26
N ASP A 143 -4.17 -3.78 -8.33
CA ASP A 143 -3.66 -3.17 -9.56
C ASP A 143 -3.11 -1.75 -9.35
N ASP A 144 -3.81 -0.91 -8.59
CA ASP A 144 -3.34 0.45 -8.28
C ASP A 144 -2.01 0.43 -7.53
N MET A 145 -1.86 -0.48 -6.56
CA MET A 145 -0.63 -0.63 -5.80
C MET A 145 0.49 -1.22 -6.66
N ARG A 146 0.15 -2.16 -7.56
CA ARG A 146 1.07 -2.74 -8.53
C ARG A 146 1.63 -1.64 -9.44
N ASN A 147 0.76 -0.80 -9.98
CA ASN A 147 1.16 0.33 -10.83
C ASN A 147 2.02 1.32 -10.06
N PHE A 148 1.63 1.67 -8.82
CA PHE A 148 2.42 2.53 -7.96
C PHE A 148 3.82 1.98 -7.65
N ALA A 149 3.94 0.67 -7.42
CA ALA A 149 5.23 0.01 -7.23
C ALA A 149 6.09 0.08 -8.51
N ILE A 150 5.50 -0.15 -9.69
CA ILE A 150 6.20 -0.04 -10.98
C ILE A 150 6.71 1.38 -11.21
N GLU A 151 5.88 2.39 -10.96
CA GLU A 151 6.27 3.81 -11.07
C GLU A 151 7.40 4.15 -10.11
N SER A 152 7.31 3.70 -8.86
CA SER A 152 8.32 3.95 -7.83
C SER A 152 9.65 3.25 -8.12
N MET A 153 9.62 2.04 -8.70
CA MET A 153 10.81 1.26 -9.04
C MET A 153 11.48 1.71 -10.34
N SER A 154 10.73 2.27 -11.30
CA SER A 154 11.25 2.62 -12.62
C SER A 154 12.48 3.55 -12.59
N PRO A 155 12.51 4.63 -11.78
CA PRO A 155 13.70 5.45 -11.60
C PRO A 155 14.88 4.70 -10.96
N ILE A 156 14.62 3.82 -9.98
CA ILE A 156 15.64 3.03 -9.28
C ILE A 156 16.31 2.03 -10.23
N LEU A 157 15.54 1.49 -11.17
CA LEU A 157 15.98 0.49 -12.14
C LEU A 157 16.62 1.09 -13.39
N LYS A 158 16.68 2.42 -13.55
CA LYS A 158 17.10 3.11 -14.78
C LYS A 158 18.38 2.52 -15.40
N GLU A 159 19.42 2.34 -14.57
CA GLU A 159 20.74 1.83 -14.97
C GLU A 159 20.93 0.32 -14.66
N LYS A 160 19.88 -0.37 -14.19
CA LYS A 160 19.91 -1.79 -13.78
C LYS A 160 19.25 -2.68 -14.82
N HIS A 161 19.80 -2.71 -16.03
CA HIS A 161 19.17 -3.35 -17.19
C HIS A 161 18.87 -4.85 -17.00
N VAL A 162 19.76 -5.60 -16.35
CA VAL A 162 19.52 -7.02 -16.03
C VAL A 162 18.32 -7.18 -15.10
N TRP A 163 18.22 -6.34 -14.07
CA TRP A 163 17.08 -6.34 -13.15
C TRP A 163 15.77 -5.94 -13.84
N LYS A 164 15.81 -4.99 -14.78
CA LYS A 164 14.64 -4.66 -15.62
C LYS A 164 14.14 -5.88 -16.39
N VAL A 165 15.03 -6.68 -16.96
CA VAL A 165 14.65 -7.91 -17.68
C VAL A 165 14.09 -8.96 -16.72
N VAL A 166 14.80 -9.25 -15.63
CA VAL A 166 14.37 -10.26 -14.64
C VAL A 166 13.01 -9.91 -14.04
N LEU A 167 12.84 -8.69 -13.52
CA LEU A 167 11.58 -8.26 -12.91
C LEU A 167 10.48 -8.06 -13.96
N GLY A 168 10.84 -7.56 -15.15
CA GLY A 168 9.92 -7.36 -16.25
C GLY A 168 9.32 -8.67 -16.76
N GLN A 169 10.13 -9.72 -16.84
CA GLN A 169 9.63 -11.05 -17.18
C GLN A 169 8.82 -11.65 -16.03
N GLN A 170 9.33 -11.60 -14.79
CA GLN A 170 8.70 -12.24 -13.64
C GLN A 170 7.32 -11.66 -13.29
N TYR A 171 7.15 -10.34 -13.42
CA TYR A 171 5.91 -9.64 -13.04
C TYR A 171 5.15 -9.06 -14.25
N HIS A 172 5.49 -9.52 -15.46
CA HIS A 172 4.87 -9.08 -16.71
C HIS A 172 4.85 -7.55 -16.89
N VAL A 173 5.97 -6.90 -16.57
CA VAL A 173 6.16 -5.45 -16.79
C VAL A 173 6.84 -5.24 -18.14
N ARG A 174 6.00 -5.13 -19.18
CA ARG A 174 6.41 -5.02 -20.59
C ARG A 174 7.47 -3.94 -20.84
N SER A 175 7.30 -2.75 -20.27
CA SER A 175 8.24 -1.63 -20.44
C SER A 175 9.64 -1.99 -19.95
N TRP A 176 9.75 -2.60 -18.77
CA TRP A 176 11.04 -3.02 -18.20
C TRP A 176 11.70 -4.11 -19.04
N LEU A 177 10.94 -5.14 -19.42
CA LEU A 177 11.46 -6.23 -20.25
C LEU A 177 12.01 -5.70 -21.58
N LYS A 178 11.22 -4.88 -22.28
CA LYS A 178 11.62 -4.27 -23.56
C LYS A 178 12.86 -3.39 -23.40
N GLU A 179 12.84 -2.43 -22.49
CA GLU A 179 13.96 -1.51 -22.28
C GLU A 179 15.25 -2.22 -21.86
N GLY A 180 15.12 -3.19 -20.95
CA GLY A 180 16.25 -4.00 -20.48
C GLY A 180 16.87 -4.80 -21.61
N CYS A 181 16.07 -5.53 -22.40
CA CYS A 181 16.55 -6.31 -23.54
C CYS A 181 17.18 -5.42 -24.60
N MET A 182 16.54 -4.30 -24.98
CA MET A 182 17.10 -3.35 -25.95
C MET A 182 18.48 -2.84 -25.52
N HIS A 183 18.64 -2.50 -24.24
CA HIS A 183 19.94 -2.06 -23.73
C HIS A 183 20.99 -3.17 -23.75
N LEU A 184 20.62 -4.40 -23.33
CA LEU A 184 21.52 -5.54 -23.36
C LEU A 184 21.92 -5.96 -24.79
N VAL A 185 21.08 -5.68 -25.79
CA VAL A 185 21.40 -5.89 -27.21
C VAL A 185 22.32 -4.81 -27.77
N THR A 186 22.10 -3.55 -27.40
CA THR A 186 22.79 -2.41 -28.02
C THR A 186 24.11 -2.04 -27.36
N ARG A 187 24.30 -2.35 -26.08
CA ARG A 187 25.54 -2.00 -25.36
C ARG A 187 26.77 -2.71 -25.95
N TRP A 188 27.95 -2.15 -25.72
CA TRP A 188 29.21 -2.61 -26.32
C TRP A 188 29.48 -4.11 -26.14
N SER A 189 29.31 -4.63 -24.92
CA SER A 189 29.48 -6.06 -24.61
C SER A 189 28.13 -6.78 -24.43
N GLY A 190 28.06 -8.04 -24.85
CA GLY A 190 26.90 -8.90 -24.52
C GLY A 190 26.78 -9.16 -23.01
N PRO A 191 25.73 -9.88 -22.57
CA PRO A 191 25.61 -10.36 -21.19
C PRO A 191 26.90 -11.06 -20.72
N SER A 192 27.39 -10.72 -19.52
CA SER A 192 28.47 -11.47 -18.88
C SER A 192 27.98 -12.87 -18.46
N LYS A 193 28.88 -13.74 -18.01
CA LYS A 193 28.48 -15.05 -17.47
C LYS A 193 27.56 -14.91 -16.24
N ASP A 194 27.84 -13.93 -15.39
CA ASP A 194 27.06 -13.69 -14.17
C ASP A 194 25.68 -13.08 -14.49
N GLU A 195 25.61 -12.22 -15.52
CA GLU A 195 24.34 -11.67 -16.00
C GLU A 195 23.53 -12.76 -16.71
N ALA A 196 24.17 -13.60 -17.52
CA ALA A 196 23.52 -14.73 -18.18
C ALA A 196 22.91 -15.72 -17.17
N ALA A 197 23.62 -15.97 -16.06
CA ALA A 197 23.10 -16.79 -14.97
C ALA A 197 21.85 -16.19 -14.32
N GLN A 198 21.76 -14.86 -14.23
CA GLN A 198 20.58 -14.15 -13.68
C GLN A 198 19.41 -14.11 -14.67
N LEU A 199 19.69 -13.90 -15.96
CA LEU A 199 18.68 -13.81 -17.01
C LEU A 199 18.07 -15.17 -17.37
N GLY A 200 18.80 -16.25 -17.11
CA GLY A 200 18.44 -17.57 -17.59
C GLY A 200 18.85 -17.81 -19.05
N LEU A 201 18.86 -19.07 -19.44
CA LEU A 201 19.41 -19.51 -20.73
C LEU A 201 18.63 -18.93 -21.91
N GLU A 202 17.30 -19.03 -21.89
CA GLU A 202 16.45 -18.64 -23.01
C GLU A 202 16.61 -17.16 -23.35
N ILE A 203 16.41 -16.27 -22.38
CA ILE A 203 16.59 -14.82 -22.56
C ILE A 203 18.00 -14.50 -23.04
N THR A 204 19.02 -15.12 -22.44
CA THR A 204 20.42 -14.86 -22.80
C THR A 204 20.69 -15.22 -24.26
N VAL A 205 20.24 -16.40 -24.70
CA VAL A 205 20.38 -16.85 -26.09
C VAL A 205 19.64 -15.92 -27.03
N THR A 206 18.40 -15.54 -26.72
CA THR A 206 17.61 -14.60 -27.52
C THR A 206 18.33 -13.26 -27.66
N ILE A 207 18.87 -12.70 -26.57
CA ILE A 207 19.67 -11.47 -26.62
C ILE A 207 20.86 -11.65 -27.57
N TYR A 208 21.61 -12.75 -27.49
CA TYR A 208 22.75 -12.99 -28.38
C TYR A 208 22.36 -13.17 -29.84
N LEU A 209 21.22 -13.82 -30.13
CA LEU A 209 20.70 -13.96 -31.49
C LEU A 209 20.32 -12.61 -32.10
N ILE A 210 19.62 -11.76 -31.35
CA ILE A 210 19.30 -10.39 -31.80
C ILE A 210 20.58 -9.58 -32.01
N ARG A 211 21.55 -9.68 -31.07
CA ARG A 211 22.86 -9.02 -31.22
C ARG A 211 23.61 -9.48 -32.45
N GLU A 212 23.64 -10.77 -32.74
CA GLU A 212 24.31 -11.31 -33.93
C GLU A 212 23.65 -10.80 -35.21
N LYS A 213 22.31 -10.83 -35.30
CA LYS A 213 21.55 -10.27 -36.42
C LYS A 213 21.86 -8.77 -36.61
N MET A 214 21.88 -8.00 -35.52
CA MET A 214 22.22 -6.57 -35.52
C MET A 214 23.64 -6.31 -36.03
N LEU A 215 24.64 -7.01 -35.50
CA LEU A 215 26.05 -6.82 -35.86
C LEU A 215 26.38 -7.25 -37.29
N ARG A 216 25.62 -8.20 -37.85
CA ARG A 216 25.75 -8.62 -39.26
C ARG A 216 24.97 -7.73 -40.23
N CYS A 217 24.04 -6.91 -39.74
CA CYS A 217 23.22 -6.03 -40.56
C CYS A 217 24.07 -4.87 -41.13
N ARG A 218 24.00 -4.64 -42.44
CA ARG A 218 24.71 -3.54 -43.12
C ARG A 218 23.91 -2.23 -43.19
N GLY A 219 22.70 -2.21 -42.63
CA GLY A 219 21.77 -1.07 -42.65
C GLY A 219 21.14 -0.83 -41.27
N VAL A 220 20.06 -0.04 -41.24
CA VAL A 220 19.30 0.22 -40.02
C VAL A 220 18.69 -1.08 -39.52
N TYR A 221 19.03 -1.48 -38.29
CA TYR A 221 18.45 -2.62 -37.62
C TYR A 221 17.52 -2.14 -36.50
N ASP A 222 16.24 -2.48 -36.59
CA ASP A 222 15.25 -2.13 -35.58
C ASP A 222 15.32 -3.12 -34.41
N VAL A 223 16.13 -2.78 -33.41
CA VAL A 223 16.29 -3.59 -32.19
C VAL A 223 14.98 -3.64 -31.41
N ALA A 224 14.22 -2.55 -31.36
CA ALA A 224 12.98 -2.49 -30.60
C ALA A 224 11.97 -3.48 -31.16
N LYS A 225 11.79 -3.49 -32.49
CA LYS A 225 10.94 -4.46 -33.18
C LYS A 225 11.45 -5.88 -33.00
N ALA A 226 12.75 -6.13 -33.16
CA ALA A 226 13.30 -7.48 -32.99
C ALA A 226 13.09 -8.03 -31.57
N VAL A 227 13.23 -7.18 -30.54
CA VAL A 227 12.91 -7.55 -29.15
C VAL A 227 11.40 -7.81 -29.00
N GLU A 228 10.54 -6.98 -29.60
CA GLU A 228 9.09 -7.21 -29.53
C GLU A 228 8.64 -8.49 -30.23
N ASP A 229 9.23 -8.82 -31.39
CA ASP A 229 8.90 -10.01 -32.15
C ASP A 229 9.34 -11.30 -31.41
N GLU A 230 10.55 -11.32 -30.85
CA GLU A 230 11.10 -12.51 -30.16
C GLU A 230 10.49 -12.72 -28.76
N PHE A 231 10.07 -11.64 -28.09
CA PHE A 231 9.40 -11.70 -26.77
C PHE A 231 7.89 -11.44 -26.88
N ALA A 232 7.28 -11.66 -28.04
CA ALA A 232 5.87 -11.33 -28.28
C ALA A 232 4.92 -12.05 -27.31
N THR A 233 5.28 -13.24 -26.85
CA THR A 233 4.45 -14.02 -25.93
C THR A 233 4.51 -13.43 -24.51
N GLU A 234 5.70 -13.02 -24.09
CA GLU A 234 5.99 -12.42 -22.80
C GLU A 234 5.54 -10.95 -22.71
N LEU A 235 5.50 -10.25 -23.86
CA LEU A 235 5.04 -8.87 -23.99
C LEU A 235 3.55 -8.77 -24.37
N GLY A 236 2.92 -9.88 -24.75
CA GLY A 236 1.52 -9.96 -25.24
C GLY A 236 0.51 -10.44 -24.20
N ALA A 237 0.94 -10.88 -23.02
CA ALA A 237 0.04 -11.20 -21.91
C ALA A 237 -0.44 -9.91 -21.22
N GLU A 238 -1.27 -9.12 -21.91
CA GLU A 238 -2.18 -8.22 -21.19
C GLU A 238 -3.21 -9.10 -20.47
N GLY A 239 -3.05 -9.24 -19.16
CA GLY A 239 -4.19 -9.60 -18.30
C GLY A 239 -5.33 -8.59 -18.53
N PRO A 240 -6.59 -9.00 -18.42
CA PRO A 240 -7.72 -8.19 -18.86
C PRO A 240 -7.73 -6.86 -18.10
N SER A 241 -7.43 -5.78 -18.81
CA SER A 241 -7.81 -4.44 -18.41
C SER A 241 -9.33 -4.36 -18.53
N THR A 242 -10.05 -4.69 -17.47
CA THR A 242 -11.48 -4.39 -17.39
C THR A 242 -11.62 -2.90 -17.11
N SER A 243 -12.05 -2.18 -18.15
CA SER A 243 -12.59 -0.82 -18.09
C SER A 243 -13.86 -0.75 -17.23
#